data_AF-A0AAN9L605-F1
#
_entry.id   AF-A0AAN9L605-F1
#
_cell.length_a   1.000
_cell.length_b   1.000
_cell.length_c   1.000
_cell.angle_alpha   90.00
_cell.angle_beta   90.00
_cell.angle_gamma   90.00
#
_symmetry.space_group_name_H-M   'P 1'
#
loop_
_entity.id
_entity.type
_entity.pdbx_description
1 polymer ?
#
loop_
_entity_poly.entity_id
_entity_poly.type
_entity_poly.pdbx_seq_one_letter_code
_entity_poly.pdbx_strand_id
1 'polypeptide(L)'
;MNEKRRWRSAKPISGYWNEFLTASSKRIPNLSLRSLNILMSAHNREKLGFGFPSFSVFLRLCALVFSDFFPNLWLFQVEFGRVALSIRGRIFSQSMDSARDVGGVAGTVLIPMRFVWPYGGRSVFLSGSFSRWSELLPMSPVEGCPTVFQVIYNLPPGYHQYKFFVDGEWRHDEHQPYVPGEYGIVNTVFLATDPNYMPVLTPNVASANNMDVDNEAFRRLVRLTDGTLSEVLPRISDTDVQISCQRISAFLSTHTAYELLPESGKVVALDVDLPVKQAFHILHEQGIYMAPLWDFCKGQFVGVLSALDFILILRELGNHGSNLTEEELETHTISAWKEGKLYLNRQNNGHGTGFSRHLIHAGPYDNLKDVAMKILQKEVSTVPVIHSSSEDGSYPQFLHLASLSGILKCICRYFRHCSNSLPVLQLPICAIPVGTWVPKIGESNRRPLAMLRPTASLASALNLLVQAQVSSIPIVDENDSLLDIYCRSDITALAKDRAYSHINLDEMTVHRALQLGQDAFSPYELRSQRCQMCLRSDSLHKVMERLANPGVRRLVIVEAGSKRVEGIVSLSDIFKFFLGG
;
A
#
# COMPACT_ATOMS: atom_id res chain seq x y z
N MET A 1 -53.69 -19.06 21.46
CA MET A 1 -53.65 -18.67 22.88
C MET A 1 -52.55 -19.47 23.57
N ASN A 2 -51.30 -19.00 23.50
CA ASN A 2 -50.16 -19.29 24.41
C ASN A 2 -48.84 -18.89 23.75
N GLU A 3 -48.51 -17.60 23.79
CA GLU A 3 -47.11 -17.14 23.65
C GLU A 3 -46.94 -15.72 24.24
N LYS A 4 -47.56 -15.49 25.41
CA LYS A 4 -47.60 -14.16 26.07
C LYS A 4 -46.88 -14.10 27.42
N ARG A 5 -45.94 -15.02 27.71
CA ARG A 5 -45.15 -15.00 28.95
C ARG A 5 -43.71 -15.43 28.74
N ARG A 6 -42.87 -14.58 28.16
CA ARG A 6 -41.40 -14.71 28.30
C ARG A 6 -40.60 -13.42 28.11
N TRP A 7 -41.12 -12.28 28.55
CA TRP A 7 -40.31 -11.05 28.69
C TRP A 7 -40.78 -10.24 29.90
N ARG A 8 -40.36 -10.67 31.10
CA ARG A 8 -40.43 -9.85 32.34
C ARG A 8 -39.13 -10.05 33.11
N SER A 9 -38.07 -9.36 32.66
CA SER A 9 -36.91 -9.00 33.49
C SER A 9 -35.98 -8.06 32.71
N ALA A 10 -36.41 -6.81 32.53
CA ALA A 10 -35.52 -5.69 32.24
C ALA A 10 -35.94 -4.53 33.14
N LYS A 11 -35.01 -3.97 33.93
CA LYS A 11 -35.29 -2.83 34.80
C LYS A 11 -35.81 -1.65 33.95
N PRO A 12 -36.86 -0.93 34.36
CA PRO A 12 -37.32 0.25 33.65
C PRO A 12 -36.26 1.36 33.69
N ILE A 13 -36.15 2.08 32.57
CA ILE A 13 -35.18 3.17 32.30
C ILE A 13 -35.21 4.28 33.36
N SER A 14 -36.31 4.41 34.12
CA SER A 14 -36.44 5.34 35.24
C SER A 14 -35.45 5.09 36.38
N GLY A 15 -35.00 3.85 36.58
CA GLY A 15 -34.01 3.52 37.62
C GLY A 15 -32.62 4.09 37.33
N TYR A 16 -32.21 4.10 36.06
CA TYR A 16 -30.91 4.62 35.62
C TYR A 16 -30.84 6.15 35.69
N TRP A 17 -31.99 6.84 35.53
CA TRP A 17 -32.08 8.30 35.66
C TRP A 17 -31.86 8.80 37.09
N ASN A 18 -32.39 8.10 38.10
CA ASN A 18 -32.16 8.46 39.50
C ASN A 18 -30.71 8.24 39.93
N GLU A 19 -30.04 7.19 39.44
CA GLU A 19 -28.61 6.98 39.70
C GLU A 19 -27.75 8.07 39.04
N PHE A 20 -28.09 8.50 37.82
CA PHE A 20 -27.37 9.57 37.10
C PHE A 20 -27.54 10.95 37.75
N LEU A 21 -28.75 11.30 38.21
CA LEU A 21 -29.02 12.55 38.94
C LEU A 21 -28.34 12.57 40.32
N THR A 22 -28.31 11.43 41.01
CA THR A 22 -27.64 11.31 42.32
C THR A 22 -26.11 11.37 42.17
N ALA A 23 -25.56 10.82 41.08
CA ALA A 23 -24.14 10.91 40.75
C ALA A 23 -23.71 12.31 40.29
N SER A 24 -24.58 13.05 39.60
CA SER A 24 -24.30 14.40 39.08
C SER A 24 -24.43 15.47 40.17
N SER A 25 -25.40 15.35 41.08
CA SER A 25 -25.59 16.25 42.23
C SER A 25 -24.39 16.29 43.19
N LYS A 26 -23.64 15.18 43.30
CA LYS A 26 -22.42 15.10 44.13
C LYS A 26 -21.15 15.66 43.46
N ARG A 27 -21.14 15.96 42.16
CA ARG A 27 -19.92 16.37 41.43
C ARG A 27 -19.95 17.76 40.82
N ILE A 28 -21.10 18.44 40.76
CA ILE A 28 -21.21 19.74 40.09
C ILE A 28 -22.12 20.68 40.91
N PRO A 29 -21.58 21.49 41.84
CA PRO A 29 -22.35 22.55 42.48
C PRO A 29 -22.48 23.70 41.47
N ASN A 30 -23.71 24.13 41.17
CA ASN A 30 -24.11 25.21 40.24
C ASN A 30 -24.48 24.81 38.80
N LEU A 31 -25.37 23.82 38.62
CA LEU A 31 -26.23 23.85 37.43
C LEU A 31 -27.32 24.92 37.62
N SER A 32 -27.37 25.90 36.70
CA SER A 32 -28.38 26.97 36.77
C SER A 32 -29.80 26.43 36.57
N LEU A 33 -30.79 27.04 37.23
CA LEU A 33 -32.24 26.73 37.12
C LEU A 33 -32.76 26.68 35.66
N ARG A 34 -32.09 27.35 34.71
CA ARG A 34 -32.46 27.30 33.28
C ARG A 34 -32.14 25.95 32.63
N SER A 35 -31.03 25.31 33.01
CA SER A 35 -30.59 24.02 32.45
C SER A 35 -31.49 22.87 32.91
N LEU A 36 -31.93 22.93 34.18
CA LEU A 36 -32.91 21.99 34.75
C LEU A 36 -34.29 22.14 34.11
N ASN A 37 -34.71 23.36 33.76
CA ASN A 37 -35.98 23.59 33.06
C ASN A 37 -36.00 23.06 31.62
N ILE A 38 -34.87 23.12 30.89
CA ILE A 38 -34.78 22.56 29.53
C ILE A 38 -34.85 21.02 29.57
N LEU A 39 -34.14 20.40 30.51
CA LEU A 39 -34.18 18.94 30.72
C LEU A 39 -35.55 18.45 31.22
N MET A 40 -36.19 19.19 32.12
CA MET A 40 -37.55 18.89 32.60
C MET A 40 -38.62 19.09 31.50
N SER A 41 -38.44 20.06 30.61
CA SER A 41 -39.32 20.27 29.44
C SER A 41 -39.22 19.12 28.44
N ALA A 42 -38.00 18.59 28.22
CA ALA A 42 -37.79 17.40 27.39
C ALA A 42 -38.44 16.14 27.98
N HIS A 43 -38.33 15.94 29.30
CA HIS A 43 -38.96 14.80 30.00
C HIS A 43 -40.50 14.88 30.01
N ASN A 44 -41.08 16.07 30.15
CA ASN A 44 -42.54 16.23 30.10
C ASN A 44 -43.13 16.03 28.69
N ARG A 45 -42.37 16.30 27.62
CA ARG A 45 -42.79 15.99 26.24
C ARG A 45 -42.79 14.50 25.94
N GLU A 46 -41.90 13.73 26.57
CA GLU A 46 -41.85 12.27 26.45
C GLU A 46 -43.07 11.60 27.13
N LYS A 47 -43.57 12.15 28.25
CA LYS A 47 -44.80 11.70 28.91
C LYS A 47 -46.08 12.05 28.15
N LEU A 48 -46.04 12.99 27.21
CA LEU A 48 -47.19 13.42 26.39
C LEU A 48 -47.34 12.64 25.06
N GLY A 49 -46.54 11.59 24.83
CA GLY A 49 -46.74 10.68 23.71
C GLY A 49 -46.28 11.20 22.34
N PHE A 50 -45.52 12.29 22.28
CA PHE A 50 -44.87 12.73 21.05
C PHE A 50 -43.52 12.01 20.90
N GLY A 51 -43.46 10.97 20.07
CA GLY A 51 -42.24 10.22 19.80
C GLY A 51 -41.22 11.02 18.99
N PHE A 52 -39.98 11.08 19.46
CA PHE A 52 -38.82 11.48 18.64
C PHE A 52 -38.18 10.24 17.98
N PRO A 53 -37.68 10.35 16.74
CA PRO A 53 -36.96 9.25 16.11
C PRO A 53 -35.51 9.22 16.63
N SER A 54 -35.14 8.12 17.27
CA SER A 54 -33.77 7.69 17.60
C SER A 54 -33.02 8.42 18.73
N PHE A 55 -32.50 7.61 19.67
CA PHE A 55 -31.56 7.94 20.75
C PHE A 55 -30.34 8.78 20.29
N SER A 56 -30.02 8.73 18.99
CA SER A 56 -28.99 9.53 18.32
C SER A 56 -29.26 11.04 18.33
N VAL A 57 -30.52 11.47 18.21
CA VAL A 57 -30.89 12.90 18.20
C VAL A 57 -30.80 13.50 19.61
N PHE A 58 -31.15 12.72 20.63
CA PHE A 58 -30.99 13.09 22.04
C PHE A 58 -29.52 13.27 22.43
N LEU A 59 -28.64 12.34 21.98
CA LEU A 59 -27.19 12.45 22.17
C LEU A 59 -26.58 13.67 21.47
N ARG A 60 -27.08 14.05 20.30
CA ARG A 60 -26.65 15.27 19.58
C ARG A 60 -27.07 16.55 20.29
N LEU A 61 -28.28 16.59 20.87
CA LEU A 61 -28.75 17.72 21.67
C LEU A 61 -27.95 17.86 22.97
N CYS A 62 -27.61 16.74 23.64
CA CYS A 62 -26.72 16.78 24.80
C CYS A 62 -25.30 17.23 24.43
N ALA A 63 -24.75 16.81 23.28
CA ALA A 63 -23.44 17.23 22.82
C ALA A 63 -23.38 18.74 22.48
N LEU A 64 -24.44 19.29 21.88
CA LEU A 64 -24.55 20.72 21.56
C LEU A 64 -24.64 21.59 22.82
N VAL A 65 -25.34 21.14 23.87
CA VAL A 65 -25.43 21.88 25.14
C VAL A 65 -24.09 21.86 25.91
N PHE A 66 -23.27 20.83 25.72
CA PHE A 66 -21.95 20.73 26.36
C PHE A 66 -20.83 21.44 25.59
N SER A 67 -20.95 21.63 24.27
CA SER A 67 -19.94 22.34 23.47
C SER A 67 -19.87 23.84 23.78
N ASP A 68 -20.98 24.44 24.21
CA ASP A 68 -21.07 25.88 24.46
C ASP A 68 -20.43 26.34 25.78
N PHE A 69 -20.11 25.43 26.71
CA PHE A 69 -19.65 25.82 28.06
C PHE A 69 -18.17 25.54 28.38
N PHE A 70 -17.46 24.70 27.62
CA PHE A 70 -16.04 24.40 27.90
C PHE A 70 -15.23 24.13 26.62
N PRO A 71 -14.46 25.11 26.09
CA PRO A 71 -13.74 24.96 24.82
C PRO A 71 -12.48 24.07 24.89
N ASN A 72 -11.99 23.70 26.07
CA ASN A 72 -10.66 23.13 26.24
C ASN A 72 -10.61 21.91 27.17
N LEU A 73 -11.22 20.78 26.81
CA LEU A 73 -10.94 19.50 27.48
C LEU A 73 -11.09 18.29 26.54
N TRP A 74 -10.11 18.09 25.65
CA TRP A 74 -10.06 17.02 24.63
C TRP A 74 -9.89 15.59 25.19
N LEU A 75 -9.60 15.44 26.49
CA LEU A 75 -9.34 14.13 27.11
C LEU A 75 -10.61 13.34 27.50
N PHE A 76 -11.77 13.97 27.61
CA PHE A 76 -13.02 13.28 28.00
C PHE A 76 -13.74 12.57 26.83
N GLN A 77 -13.47 13.00 25.58
CA GLN A 77 -14.15 12.48 24.38
C GLN A 77 -13.60 11.11 23.94
N VAL A 78 -12.38 10.76 24.37
CA VAL A 78 -11.72 9.48 24.06
C VAL A 78 -12.18 8.36 25.01
N GLU A 79 -12.44 8.65 26.29
CA GLU A 79 -12.93 7.64 27.25
C GLU A 79 -14.41 7.28 27.04
N PHE A 80 -15.25 8.23 26.63
CA PHE A 80 -16.67 7.94 26.33
C PHE A 80 -16.85 7.04 25.09
N GLY A 81 -15.95 7.17 24.09
CA GLY A 81 -15.91 6.28 22.92
C GLY A 81 -15.56 4.83 23.29
N ARG A 82 -14.71 4.61 24.31
CA ARG A 82 -14.34 3.27 24.79
C ARG A 82 -15.48 2.56 25.52
N VAL A 83 -16.30 3.28 26.27
CA VAL A 83 -17.47 2.71 26.98
C VAL A 83 -18.59 2.31 25.99
N ALA A 84 -18.78 3.08 24.92
CA ALA A 84 -19.76 2.77 23.86
C ALA A 84 -19.41 1.49 23.06
N LEU A 85 -18.11 1.20 22.88
CA LEU A 85 -17.64 -0.04 22.23
C LEU A 85 -17.76 -1.28 23.14
N SER A 86 -17.67 -1.13 24.47
CA SER A 86 -17.83 -2.24 25.41
C SER A 86 -19.28 -2.74 25.53
N ILE A 87 -20.28 -1.90 25.25
CA ILE A 87 -21.71 -2.28 25.30
C ILE A 87 -22.14 -2.96 23.99
N ARG A 88 -21.53 -2.60 22.86
CA ARG A 88 -21.80 -3.22 21.55
C ARG A 88 -21.16 -4.62 21.41
N GLY A 89 -20.06 -4.88 22.12
CA GLY A 89 -19.37 -6.17 22.16
C GLY A 89 -20.00 -7.26 23.01
N ARG A 90 -21.00 -6.96 23.88
CA ARG A 90 -21.70 -7.97 24.71
C ARG A 90 -23.05 -8.43 24.15
N ILE A 91 -23.49 -7.89 23.02
CA ILE A 91 -24.80 -8.20 22.42
C ILE A 91 -24.68 -9.22 21.27
N PHE A 92 -23.47 -9.49 20.76
CA PHE A 92 -23.22 -10.43 19.65
C PHE A 92 -22.47 -11.73 20.07
N SER A 93 -22.66 -12.18 21.30
CA SER A 93 -22.16 -13.48 21.76
C SER A 93 -23.28 -14.32 22.34
N GLN A 94 -24.22 -14.77 21.50
CA GLN A 94 -25.04 -15.93 21.83
C GLN A 94 -25.63 -16.57 20.57
N SER A 95 -25.42 -17.88 20.47
CA SER A 95 -25.98 -18.83 19.49
C SER A 95 -25.19 -19.01 18.19
N MET A 96 -24.28 -19.98 18.17
CA MET A 96 -24.37 -21.13 17.27
C MET A 96 -23.29 -22.16 17.64
N ASP A 97 -23.72 -23.17 18.38
CA ASP A 97 -23.07 -24.48 18.45
C ASP A 97 -23.96 -25.51 17.75
N SER A 98 -23.30 -26.43 17.04
CA SER A 98 -23.80 -27.67 16.42
C SER A 98 -24.66 -27.58 15.14
N ALA A 99 -24.05 -27.94 14.01
CA ALA A 99 -24.46 -29.06 13.16
C ALA A 99 -23.47 -29.23 12.00
N ARG A 100 -22.86 -30.41 11.90
CA ARG A 100 -22.22 -30.90 10.67
C ARG A 100 -23.34 -31.15 9.65
N ASP A 101 -23.25 -30.56 8.45
CA ASP A 101 -23.56 -31.32 7.24
C ASP A 101 -22.93 -30.70 5.98
N VAL A 102 -22.71 -31.59 5.02
CA VAL A 102 -21.90 -31.46 3.80
C VAL A 102 -22.67 -30.70 2.71
N GLY A 103 -22.01 -29.72 2.05
CA GLY A 103 -22.61 -29.03 0.91
C GLY A 103 -21.71 -28.01 0.20
N GLY A 104 -20.98 -28.48 -0.83
CA GLY A 104 -20.66 -27.76 -2.08
C GLY A 104 -20.00 -26.38 -2.01
N VAL A 105 -18.66 -26.33 -1.94
CA VAL A 105 -17.85 -25.18 -2.36
C VAL A 105 -16.77 -25.68 -3.31
N ALA A 106 -16.52 -24.97 -4.40
CA ALA A 106 -15.56 -25.30 -5.46
C ALA A 106 -14.22 -25.79 -4.86
N GLY A 107 -13.92 -27.08 -5.08
CA GLY A 107 -12.84 -27.77 -4.39
C GLY A 107 -11.47 -27.23 -4.77
N THR A 108 -10.76 -26.67 -3.79
CA THR A 108 -9.30 -26.57 -3.84
C THR A 108 -8.76 -28.00 -3.98
N VAL A 109 -8.07 -28.30 -5.08
CA VAL A 109 -7.41 -29.60 -5.27
C VAL A 109 -6.40 -29.78 -4.12
N LEU A 110 -6.64 -30.72 -3.21
CA LEU A 110 -5.70 -31.04 -2.14
C LEU A 110 -4.73 -32.12 -2.63
N ILE A 111 -3.43 -31.89 -2.44
CA ILE A 111 -2.35 -32.79 -2.84
C ILE A 111 -1.91 -33.59 -1.59
N PRO A 112 -1.96 -34.93 -1.61
CA PRO A 112 -1.48 -35.75 -0.49
C PRO A 112 0.04 -35.64 -0.39
N MET A 113 0.54 -35.06 0.69
CA MET A 113 1.98 -34.92 0.96
C MET A 113 2.39 -35.89 2.07
N ARG A 114 3.46 -36.67 1.83
CA ARG A 114 4.03 -37.58 2.81
C ARG A 114 5.18 -36.91 3.56
N PHE A 115 5.05 -36.77 4.86
CA PHE A 115 6.10 -36.30 5.76
C PHE A 115 6.77 -37.50 6.44
N VAL A 116 8.10 -37.51 6.47
CA VAL A 116 8.89 -38.62 7.02
C VAL A 116 9.93 -38.07 7.99
N TRP A 117 10.07 -38.75 9.13
CA TRP A 117 11.10 -38.50 10.14
C TRP A 117 11.95 -39.76 10.32
N PRO A 118 13.20 -39.80 9.84
CA PRO A 118 14.02 -41.02 9.82
C PRO A 118 14.87 -41.24 11.08
N TYR A 119 14.87 -40.31 12.05
CA TYR A 119 15.87 -40.28 13.12
C TYR A 119 15.44 -40.95 14.45
N GLY A 120 14.36 -41.74 14.44
CA GLY A 120 13.81 -42.37 15.65
C GLY A 120 13.12 -41.41 16.62
N GLY A 121 12.51 -41.97 17.66
CA GLY A 121 11.76 -41.26 18.71
C GLY A 121 10.74 -42.19 19.39
N ARG A 122 10.26 -41.85 20.58
CA ARG A 122 9.15 -42.55 21.25
C ARG A 122 7.79 -41.97 20.90
N SER A 123 7.71 -40.65 20.78
CA SER A 123 6.52 -39.93 20.30
C SER A 123 6.92 -38.86 19.29
N VAL A 124 6.40 -39.00 18.07
CA VAL A 124 6.73 -38.12 16.94
C VAL A 124 5.44 -37.48 16.42
N PHE A 125 5.42 -36.16 16.37
CA PHE A 125 4.30 -35.38 15.83
C PHE A 125 4.78 -34.40 14.76
N LEU A 126 3.86 -34.00 13.89
CA LEU A 126 4.05 -32.99 12.85
C LEU A 126 3.18 -31.77 13.14
N SER A 127 3.74 -30.57 12.98
CA SER A 127 2.97 -29.31 12.99
C SER A 127 3.48 -28.38 11.89
N GLY A 128 2.64 -27.49 11.39
CA GLY A 128 3.03 -26.57 10.33
C GLY A 128 2.02 -25.48 10.02
N SER A 129 2.28 -24.73 8.96
CA SER A 129 1.41 -23.65 8.47
C SER A 129 -0.03 -24.13 8.21
N PHE A 130 -0.19 -25.36 7.74
CA PHE A 130 -1.49 -26.00 7.48
C PHE A 130 -2.27 -26.37 8.74
N SER A 131 -1.60 -26.57 9.87
CA SER A 131 -2.23 -26.77 11.19
C SER A 131 -2.22 -25.50 12.05
N ARG A 132 -1.89 -24.34 11.43
CA ARG A 132 -1.72 -23.03 12.10
C ARG A 132 -0.80 -23.09 13.32
N TRP A 133 0.19 -23.98 13.30
CA TRP A 133 1.12 -24.22 14.42
C TRP A 133 0.44 -24.52 15.78
N SER A 134 -0.85 -24.86 15.77
CA SER A 134 -1.67 -25.00 16.99
C SER A 134 -1.99 -26.47 17.27
N GLU A 135 -2.06 -27.29 16.23
CA GLU A 135 -2.34 -28.73 16.35
C GLU A 135 -1.07 -29.56 16.07
N LEU A 136 -0.91 -30.64 16.85
CA LEU A 136 0.15 -31.64 16.71
C LEU A 136 -0.44 -32.92 16.09
N LEU A 137 -0.04 -33.23 14.86
CA LEU A 137 -0.49 -34.42 14.14
C LEU A 137 0.39 -35.63 14.50
N PRO A 138 -0.13 -36.71 15.07
CA PRO A 138 0.67 -37.89 15.41
C PRO A 138 1.19 -38.59 14.16
N MET A 139 2.45 -39.02 14.19
CA MET A 139 3.08 -39.80 13.13
C MET A 139 3.19 -41.28 13.52
N SER A 140 3.06 -42.17 12.54
CA SER A 140 3.11 -43.62 12.75
C SER A 140 4.44 -44.21 12.27
N PRO A 141 5.02 -45.23 12.95
CA PRO A 141 6.20 -45.91 12.45
C PRO A 141 5.93 -46.59 11.11
N VAL A 142 6.93 -46.59 10.22
CA VAL A 142 6.87 -47.24 8.92
C VAL A 142 6.96 -48.76 9.10
N GLU A 143 6.11 -49.51 8.40
CA GLU A 143 6.13 -50.98 8.43
C GLU A 143 7.53 -51.51 8.06
N GLY A 144 8.09 -52.35 8.92
CA GLY A 144 9.44 -52.93 8.75
C GLY A 144 10.60 -52.00 9.16
N CYS A 145 10.35 -50.75 9.55
CA CYS A 145 11.36 -49.79 9.98
C CYS A 145 10.88 -48.98 11.21
N PRO A 146 10.97 -49.51 12.44
CA PRO A 146 10.41 -48.87 13.64
C PRO A 146 11.10 -47.56 14.04
N THR A 147 12.25 -47.24 13.43
CA THR A 147 12.98 -45.98 13.64
C THR A 147 12.53 -44.85 12.71
N VAL A 148 11.72 -45.14 11.70
CA VAL A 148 11.23 -44.15 10.73
C VAL A 148 9.75 -43.91 10.97
N PHE A 149 9.37 -42.65 11.15
CA PHE A 149 7.97 -42.24 11.35
C PHE A 149 7.45 -41.52 10.13
N GLN A 150 6.16 -41.67 9.82
CA GLN A 150 5.51 -41.00 8.70
C GLN A 150 4.08 -40.54 9.01
N VAL A 151 3.63 -39.53 8.26
CA VAL A 151 2.22 -39.14 8.17
C VAL A 151 1.95 -38.62 6.75
N ILE A 152 0.74 -38.87 6.24
CA ILE A 152 0.27 -38.28 4.99
C ILE A 152 -0.76 -37.22 5.34
N TYR A 153 -0.56 -35.99 4.85
CA TYR A 153 -1.48 -34.88 5.06
C TYR A 153 -1.82 -34.20 3.74
N ASN A 154 -3.10 -33.90 3.56
CA ASN A 154 -3.62 -33.30 2.33
C ASN A 154 -3.43 -31.77 2.40
N LEU A 155 -2.61 -31.24 1.50
CA LEU A 155 -2.23 -29.83 1.49
C LEU A 155 -2.71 -29.12 0.23
N PRO A 156 -3.17 -27.86 0.32
CA PRO A 156 -3.43 -27.07 -0.88
C PRO A 156 -2.11 -26.76 -1.61
N PRO A 157 -2.14 -26.51 -2.93
CA PRO A 157 -0.95 -26.12 -3.69
C PRO A 157 -0.37 -24.82 -3.11
N GLY A 158 0.95 -24.71 -3.12
CA GLY A 158 1.65 -23.58 -2.52
C GLY A 158 2.75 -24.01 -1.55
N TYR A 159 3.25 -23.02 -0.81
CA TYR A 159 4.38 -23.16 0.09
C TYR A 159 3.91 -23.41 1.52
N HIS A 160 4.45 -24.45 2.15
CA HIS A 160 4.13 -24.84 3.52
C HIS A 160 5.39 -24.96 4.36
N GLN A 161 5.31 -24.46 5.58
CA GLN A 161 6.36 -24.61 6.58
C GLN A 161 5.91 -25.63 7.61
N TYR A 162 6.82 -26.47 8.09
CA TYR A 162 6.49 -27.51 9.05
C TYR A 162 7.69 -27.85 9.96
N LYS A 163 7.41 -28.50 11.08
CA LYS A 163 8.40 -28.92 12.06
C LYS A 163 7.94 -30.19 12.76
N PHE A 164 8.89 -30.96 13.24
CA PHE A 164 8.64 -32.17 14.00
C PHE A 164 8.73 -31.89 15.49
N PHE A 165 7.83 -32.48 16.26
CA PHE A 165 7.89 -32.49 17.71
C PHE A 165 8.19 -33.92 18.17
N VAL A 166 9.40 -34.15 18.64
CA VAL A 166 9.96 -35.49 18.91
C VAL A 166 10.34 -35.55 20.38
N ASP A 167 9.70 -36.45 21.14
CA ASP A 167 10.01 -36.71 22.56
C ASP A 167 10.01 -35.45 23.45
N GLY A 168 9.17 -34.45 23.11
CA GLY A 168 9.07 -33.19 23.86
C GLY A 168 9.88 -32.03 23.29
N GLU A 169 10.66 -32.25 22.23
CA GLU A 169 11.53 -31.24 21.63
C GLU A 169 11.17 -30.93 20.16
N TRP A 170 11.29 -29.65 19.80
CA TRP A 170 11.07 -29.19 18.44
C TRP A 170 12.30 -29.43 17.57
N ARG A 171 12.18 -30.29 16.56
CA ARG A 171 13.24 -30.68 15.65
C ARG A 171 12.86 -30.43 14.20
N HIS A 172 13.87 -30.24 13.36
CA HIS A 172 13.72 -30.16 11.91
C HIS A 172 14.65 -31.20 11.28
N ASP A 173 14.32 -31.60 10.06
CA ASP A 173 15.15 -32.50 9.26
C ASP A 173 16.21 -31.68 8.51
N GLU A 174 17.48 -31.80 8.89
CA GLU A 174 18.59 -31.05 8.27
C GLU A 174 18.84 -31.44 6.81
N HIS A 175 18.35 -32.61 6.37
CA HIS A 175 18.46 -33.09 4.99
C HIS A 175 17.32 -32.60 4.09
N GLN A 176 16.33 -31.89 4.64
CA GLN A 176 15.25 -31.29 3.87
C GLN A 176 15.38 -29.76 3.83
N PRO A 177 14.78 -29.09 2.83
CA PRO A 177 14.81 -27.63 2.75
C PRO A 177 14.27 -27.01 4.03
N TYR A 178 15.02 -26.11 4.66
CA TYR A 178 14.63 -25.43 5.89
C TYR A 178 14.87 -23.92 5.83
N VAL A 179 14.16 -23.18 6.67
CA VAL A 179 14.31 -21.73 6.83
C VAL A 179 14.32 -21.34 8.30
N PRO A 180 15.12 -20.34 8.72
CA PRO A 180 14.98 -19.71 10.03
C PRO A 180 13.81 -18.72 10.03
N GLY A 181 12.97 -18.76 11.06
CA GLY A 181 11.83 -17.85 11.21
C GLY A 181 11.39 -17.65 12.66
N GLU A 182 10.19 -17.09 12.86
CA GLU A 182 9.62 -16.78 14.20
C GLU A 182 9.47 -18.04 15.10
N TYR A 183 9.38 -19.23 14.49
CA TYR A 183 9.27 -20.53 15.18
C TYR A 183 10.61 -21.29 15.25
N GLY A 184 11.73 -20.57 15.09
CA GLY A 184 13.08 -21.14 14.95
C GLY A 184 13.31 -21.71 13.55
N ILE A 185 14.19 -22.70 13.43
CA ILE A 185 14.43 -23.39 12.17
C ILE A 185 13.27 -24.36 11.88
N VAL A 186 12.64 -24.22 10.71
CA VAL A 186 11.51 -25.02 10.25
C VAL A 186 11.80 -25.60 8.87
N ASN A 187 11.32 -26.81 8.59
CA ASN A 187 11.36 -27.39 7.25
C ASN A 187 10.31 -26.75 6.33
N THR A 188 10.51 -26.89 5.02
CA THR A 188 9.69 -26.24 4.00
C THR A 188 9.42 -27.17 2.84
N VAL A 189 8.21 -27.09 2.29
CA VAL A 189 7.77 -27.87 1.13
C VAL A 189 6.94 -27.00 0.20
N PHE A 190 7.13 -27.17 -1.11
CA PHE A 190 6.34 -26.51 -2.13
C PHE A 190 5.58 -27.55 -2.95
N LEU A 191 4.26 -27.37 -3.07
CA LEU A 191 3.39 -28.24 -3.86
C LEU A 191 2.92 -27.49 -5.10
N ALA A 192 3.39 -27.92 -6.27
CA ALA A 192 2.98 -27.41 -7.57
C ALA A 192 1.68 -28.08 -8.05
N THR A 193 0.88 -27.36 -8.84
CA THR A 193 -0.47 -27.78 -9.25
C THR A 193 -0.51 -28.76 -10.45
N ASP A 194 0.63 -29.26 -10.94
CA ASP A 194 0.66 -30.05 -12.19
C ASP A 194 1.22 -31.48 -11.98
N PRO A 195 0.49 -32.55 -12.35
CA PRO A 195 0.92 -33.95 -12.16
C PRO A 195 1.96 -34.46 -13.19
N ASN A 196 2.62 -33.61 -13.98
CA ASN A 196 3.63 -34.01 -14.97
C ASN A 196 5.00 -33.33 -14.76
N TYR A 197 5.58 -33.50 -13.56
CA TYR A 197 6.98 -33.13 -13.31
C TYR A 197 7.76 -34.36 -12.82
N MET A 198 8.51 -35.00 -13.74
CA MET A 198 9.58 -35.93 -13.38
C MET A 198 10.90 -35.19 -13.56
N PRO A 199 11.73 -34.99 -12.51
CA PRO A 199 13.07 -34.49 -12.70
C PRO A 199 13.90 -35.61 -13.35
N VAL A 200 14.40 -35.35 -14.56
CA VAL A 200 15.38 -36.21 -15.21
C VAL A 200 16.67 -36.15 -14.40
N LEU A 201 16.91 -37.18 -13.57
CA LEU A 201 18.23 -37.51 -13.07
C LEU A 201 19.00 -38.16 -14.22
N THR A 202 19.97 -37.42 -14.77
CA THR A 202 21.01 -38.02 -15.61
C THR A 202 21.94 -38.83 -14.69
N PRO A 203 22.14 -40.14 -14.93
CA PRO A 203 23.14 -40.90 -14.21
C PRO A 203 24.49 -40.70 -14.91
N ASN A 204 25.47 -40.15 -14.21
CA ASN A 204 26.87 -40.38 -14.55
C ASN A 204 27.69 -40.35 -13.26
N VAL A 205 27.84 -41.54 -12.66
CA VAL A 205 29.00 -41.86 -11.84
C VAL A 205 29.74 -42.96 -12.56
N ALA A 206 30.89 -42.60 -13.12
CA ALA A 206 32.00 -43.52 -13.31
C ALA A 206 33.29 -42.75 -13.00
N SER A 207 33.85 -43.10 -11.85
CA SER A 207 35.20 -42.89 -11.36
C SER A 207 36.26 -42.47 -12.39
N ALA A 208 36.97 -41.40 -12.07
CA ALA A 208 38.43 -41.39 -12.12
C ALA A 208 38.97 -40.39 -11.10
N ASN A 209 39.75 -40.91 -10.16
CA ASN A 209 40.51 -40.18 -9.17
C ASN A 209 41.46 -39.18 -9.85
N ASN A 210 41.57 -37.97 -9.32
CA ASN A 210 42.85 -37.38 -8.92
C ASN A 210 42.65 -36.00 -8.27
N MET A 211 43.37 -35.81 -7.17
CA MET A 211 43.49 -34.56 -6.42
C MET A 211 44.14 -33.48 -7.30
N ASP A 212 43.52 -32.31 -7.40
CA ASP A 212 44.29 -31.06 -7.38
C ASP A 212 43.40 -29.91 -6.91
N VAL A 213 43.87 -29.25 -5.85
CA VAL A 213 43.29 -28.03 -5.29
C VAL A 213 44.04 -26.89 -5.97
N ASP A 214 43.44 -26.20 -6.94
CA ASP A 214 43.82 -24.81 -7.22
C ASP A 214 42.87 -24.05 -8.16
N ASN A 215 42.26 -23.00 -7.60
CA ASN A 215 42.44 -21.63 -8.07
C ASN A 215 42.03 -21.23 -9.51
N GLU A 216 40.82 -21.59 -9.95
CA GLU A 216 40.22 -21.04 -11.19
C GLU A 216 39.14 -19.96 -10.99
N ALA A 217 38.65 -19.74 -9.75
CA ALA A 217 37.68 -18.67 -9.48
C ALA A 217 38.32 -17.26 -9.41
N PHE A 218 39.65 -17.15 -9.42
CA PHE A 218 40.37 -15.89 -9.20
C PHE A 218 41.27 -15.43 -10.37
N ARG A 219 41.24 -16.12 -11.53
CA ARG A 219 42.02 -15.71 -12.73
C ARG A 219 41.28 -14.87 -13.76
N ARG A 220 40.02 -14.52 -13.55
CA ARG A 220 39.28 -13.63 -14.47
C ARG A 220 39.36 -12.14 -14.16
N LEU A 221 40.06 -11.72 -13.09
CA LEU A 221 40.07 -10.31 -12.66
C LEU A 221 41.38 -9.54 -12.92
N VAL A 222 42.47 -10.14 -13.41
CA VAL A 222 43.71 -9.37 -13.67
C VAL A 222 44.47 -9.88 -14.90
N ARG A 223 44.55 -9.01 -15.92
CA ARG A 223 45.30 -9.00 -17.22
C ARG A 223 44.32 -8.80 -18.38
N LEU A 224 44.24 -7.69 -19.11
CA LEU A 224 45.23 -6.65 -19.45
C LEU A 224 44.53 -5.29 -19.66
N THR A 225 45.18 -4.22 -19.24
CA THR A 225 45.16 -2.92 -19.93
C THR A 225 45.73 -3.11 -21.34
N ASP A 226 44.90 -3.01 -22.37
CA ASP A 226 45.01 -2.00 -23.44
C ASP A 226 43.82 -2.15 -24.41
N GLY A 227 43.19 -1.03 -24.77
CA GLY A 227 42.29 -0.86 -25.92
C GLY A 227 41.02 -1.73 -26.04
N THR A 228 39.84 -1.07 -25.94
CA THR A 228 38.47 -1.55 -26.28
C THR A 228 37.77 -2.46 -25.25
N LEU A 229 37.21 -1.84 -24.20
CA LEU A 229 36.26 -2.47 -23.28
C LEU A 229 34.91 -2.70 -23.98
N SER A 230 34.69 -3.89 -24.52
CA SER A 230 33.34 -4.43 -24.63
C SER A 230 33.03 -5.19 -23.34
N GLU A 231 32.34 -4.53 -22.41
CA GLU A 231 31.78 -5.15 -21.19
C GLU A 231 31.01 -6.42 -21.58
N VAL A 232 31.51 -7.59 -21.15
CA VAL A 232 30.78 -8.86 -21.29
C VAL A 232 29.69 -8.87 -20.21
N LEU A 233 28.59 -8.17 -20.49
CA LEU A 233 27.38 -8.21 -19.67
C LEU A 233 26.88 -9.67 -19.59
N PRO A 234 26.40 -10.15 -18.43
CA PRO A 234 25.77 -11.45 -18.32
C PRO A 234 24.59 -11.53 -19.30
N ARG A 235 24.75 -12.29 -20.39
CA ARG A 235 23.69 -12.51 -21.38
C ARG A 235 22.85 -13.69 -20.92
N ILE A 236 21.81 -13.40 -20.17
CA ILE A 236 20.71 -14.35 -19.95
C ILE A 236 19.93 -14.46 -21.28
N SER A 237 19.40 -15.65 -21.57
CA SER A 237 18.65 -15.87 -22.81
C SER A 237 17.34 -15.06 -22.80
N ASP A 238 16.90 -14.58 -23.96
CA ASP A 238 15.59 -13.91 -24.09
C ASP A 238 14.45 -14.81 -23.60
N THR A 239 14.61 -16.14 -23.72
CA THR A 239 13.69 -17.14 -23.18
C THR A 239 13.60 -17.11 -21.65
N ASP A 240 14.71 -16.97 -20.94
CA ASP A 240 14.71 -16.89 -19.47
C ASP A 240 14.08 -15.58 -18.97
N VAL A 241 14.29 -14.48 -19.72
CA VAL A 241 13.61 -13.20 -19.47
C VAL A 241 12.09 -13.38 -19.62
N GLN A 242 11.65 -13.99 -20.71
CA GLN A 242 10.23 -14.23 -20.96
C GLN A 242 9.60 -15.15 -19.90
N ILE A 243 10.27 -16.24 -19.52
CA ILE A 243 9.81 -17.15 -18.45
C ILE A 243 9.69 -16.39 -17.12
N SER A 244 10.65 -15.52 -16.81
CA SER A 244 10.61 -14.72 -15.59
C SER A 244 9.42 -13.74 -15.58
N CYS A 245 9.19 -13.03 -16.70
CA CYS A 245 8.04 -12.14 -16.86
C CYS A 245 6.71 -12.91 -16.77
N GLN A 246 6.62 -14.08 -17.39
CA GLN A 246 5.45 -14.96 -17.32
C GLN A 246 5.16 -15.40 -15.88
N ARG A 247 6.19 -15.77 -15.10
CA ARG A 247 6.04 -16.13 -13.68
C ARG A 247 5.53 -14.98 -12.83
N ILE A 248 6.05 -13.76 -13.05
CA ILE A 248 5.56 -12.55 -12.36
C ILE A 248 4.11 -12.25 -12.79
N SER A 249 3.79 -12.36 -14.08
CA SER A 249 2.44 -12.16 -14.61
C SER A 249 1.45 -13.17 -14.01
N ALA A 250 1.83 -14.45 -13.92
CA ALA A 250 1.03 -15.50 -13.30
C ALA A 250 0.79 -15.22 -11.81
N PHE A 251 1.84 -14.84 -11.07
CA PHE A 251 1.71 -14.39 -9.69
C PHE A 251 0.70 -13.24 -9.56
N LEU A 252 0.81 -12.20 -10.40
CA LEU A 252 -0.11 -11.05 -10.34
C LEU A 252 -1.56 -11.42 -10.70
N SER A 253 -1.78 -12.44 -11.52
CA SER A 253 -3.12 -12.94 -11.87
C SER A 253 -3.76 -13.77 -10.75
N THR A 254 -2.97 -14.45 -9.90
CA THR A 254 -3.49 -15.32 -8.83
C THR A 254 -3.66 -14.62 -7.49
N HIS A 255 -3.06 -13.44 -7.32
CA HIS A 255 -3.07 -12.65 -6.09
C HIS A 255 -4.01 -11.46 -6.23
N THR A 256 -4.62 -11.03 -5.11
CA THR A 256 -5.70 -10.03 -5.11
C THR A 256 -5.30 -8.69 -4.49
N ALA A 257 -6.05 -7.63 -4.80
CA ALA A 257 -5.86 -6.30 -4.22
C ALA A 257 -5.94 -6.29 -2.68
N TYR A 258 -6.67 -7.24 -2.09
CA TYR A 258 -6.76 -7.42 -0.64
C TYR A 258 -5.38 -7.61 0.01
N GLU A 259 -4.42 -8.24 -0.68
CA GLU A 259 -3.07 -8.48 -0.16
C GLU A 259 -2.23 -7.21 -0.02
N LEU A 260 -2.66 -6.11 -0.64
CA LEU A 260 -2.03 -4.80 -0.48
C LEU A 260 -2.45 -4.11 0.82
N LEU A 261 -3.55 -4.55 1.45
CA LEU A 261 -4.05 -3.94 2.67
C LEU A 261 -3.10 -4.28 3.83
N PRO A 262 -2.67 -3.30 4.63
CA PRO A 262 -1.98 -3.58 5.87
C PRO A 262 -2.96 -4.20 6.89
N GLU A 263 -2.45 -4.94 7.86
CA GLU A 263 -3.26 -5.51 8.96
C GLU A 263 -4.03 -4.43 9.73
N SER A 264 -3.42 -3.24 9.87
CA SER A 264 -4.05 -2.04 10.38
C SER A 264 -3.55 -0.83 9.59
N GLY A 265 -4.46 0.05 9.20
CA GLY A 265 -4.14 1.22 8.40
C GLY A 265 -5.14 2.35 8.61
N LYS A 266 -4.68 3.57 8.31
CA LYS A 266 -5.52 4.77 8.27
C LYS A 266 -5.84 5.11 6.82
N VAL A 267 -7.10 5.37 6.54
CA VAL A 267 -7.57 5.92 5.27
C VAL A 267 -8.08 7.34 5.48
N VAL A 268 -7.82 8.22 4.50
CA VAL A 268 -8.27 9.62 4.52
C VAL A 268 -9.04 9.88 3.24
N ALA A 269 -10.24 10.43 3.37
CA ALA A 269 -11.08 10.91 2.28
C ALA A 269 -11.52 12.34 2.59
N LEU A 270 -11.75 13.13 1.55
CA LEU A 270 -12.17 14.53 1.67
C LEU A 270 -13.58 14.71 1.11
N ASP A 271 -14.37 15.56 1.76
CA ASP A 271 -15.66 16.00 1.23
C ASP A 271 -15.44 16.87 -0.02
N VAL A 272 -16.26 16.70 -1.06
CA VAL A 272 -16.21 17.51 -2.27
C VAL A 272 -16.53 18.99 -2.03
N ASP A 273 -17.26 19.31 -0.96
CA ASP A 273 -17.64 20.67 -0.60
C ASP A 273 -16.60 21.36 0.29
N LEU A 274 -15.53 20.65 0.63
CA LEU A 274 -14.40 21.22 1.36
C LEU A 274 -13.72 22.32 0.52
N PRO A 275 -13.40 23.49 1.10
CA PRO A 275 -12.59 24.51 0.43
C PRO A 275 -11.22 23.97 0.02
N VAL A 276 -10.76 24.35 -1.17
CA VAL A 276 -9.50 23.85 -1.75
C VAL A 276 -8.29 24.14 -0.86
N LYS A 277 -8.23 25.33 -0.24
CA LYS A 277 -7.21 25.66 0.75
C LYS A 277 -7.12 24.62 1.87
N GLN A 278 -8.26 24.33 2.49
CA GLN A 278 -8.33 23.39 3.62
C GLN A 278 -7.93 21.98 3.17
N ALA A 279 -8.33 21.59 1.95
CA ALA A 279 -7.97 20.31 1.36
C ALA A 279 -6.44 20.14 1.27
N PHE A 280 -5.71 21.13 0.75
CA PHE A 280 -4.25 21.04 0.62
C PHE A 280 -3.52 21.12 1.97
N HIS A 281 -4.05 21.88 2.94
CA HIS A 281 -3.55 21.86 4.31
C HIS A 281 -3.69 20.46 4.92
N ILE A 282 -4.85 19.81 4.78
CA ILE A 282 -5.06 18.44 5.27
C ILE A 282 -4.10 17.47 4.57
N LEU A 283 -3.92 17.56 3.26
CA LEU A 283 -2.97 16.69 2.54
C LEU A 283 -1.55 16.83 3.13
N HIS A 284 -1.08 18.07 3.36
CA HIS A 284 0.21 18.34 3.98
C HIS A 284 0.31 17.80 5.41
N GLU A 285 -0.64 18.14 6.29
CA GLU A 285 -0.65 17.72 7.70
C GLU A 285 -0.73 16.20 7.87
N GLN A 286 -1.46 15.52 6.98
CA GLN A 286 -1.56 14.06 7.00
C GLN A 286 -0.37 13.36 6.32
N GLY A 287 0.56 14.12 5.73
CA GLY A 287 1.70 13.58 4.99
C GLY A 287 1.31 12.80 3.74
N ILE A 288 0.14 13.09 3.16
CA ILE A 288 -0.39 12.42 1.97
C ILE A 288 -0.43 13.38 0.78
N TYR A 289 -0.10 12.89 -0.40
CA TYR A 289 -0.09 13.69 -1.63
C TYR A 289 -1.37 13.56 -2.46
N MET A 290 -2.35 12.82 -1.94
CA MET A 290 -3.64 12.59 -2.58
C MET A 290 -4.69 12.10 -1.59
N ALA A 291 -5.97 12.29 -1.91
CA ALA A 291 -7.09 11.71 -1.18
C ALA A 291 -8.29 11.45 -2.13
N PRO A 292 -9.03 10.34 -1.95
CA PRO A 292 -10.34 10.18 -2.59
C PRO A 292 -11.34 11.23 -2.11
N LEU A 293 -12.28 11.55 -2.98
CA LEU A 293 -13.33 12.52 -2.73
C LEU A 293 -14.67 11.84 -2.53
N TRP A 294 -15.30 12.14 -1.41
CA TRP A 294 -16.63 11.68 -1.04
C TRP A 294 -17.68 12.76 -1.36
N ASP A 295 -18.70 12.38 -2.11
CA ASP A 295 -19.87 13.22 -2.37
C ASP A 295 -21.00 12.76 -1.45
N PHE A 296 -21.31 13.58 -0.43
CA PHE A 296 -22.34 13.25 0.56
C PHE A 296 -23.72 13.13 -0.07
N CYS A 297 -24.06 14.01 -1.01
CA CYS A 297 -25.35 14.02 -1.69
C CYS A 297 -25.55 12.76 -2.54
N LYS A 298 -24.48 12.27 -3.18
CA LYS A 298 -24.52 11.04 -4.00
C LYS A 298 -24.23 9.76 -3.21
N GLY A 299 -23.73 9.87 -1.98
CA GLY A 299 -23.35 8.72 -1.15
C GLY A 299 -22.26 7.84 -1.77
N GLN A 300 -21.33 8.41 -2.54
CA GLN A 300 -20.30 7.67 -3.26
C GLN A 300 -18.98 8.45 -3.42
N PHE A 301 -17.92 7.72 -3.76
CA PHE A 301 -16.65 8.33 -4.14
C PHE A 301 -16.70 8.79 -5.61
N VAL A 302 -16.44 10.07 -5.85
CA VAL A 302 -16.61 10.69 -7.18
C VAL A 302 -15.30 11.08 -7.87
N GLY A 303 -14.17 10.94 -7.18
CA GLY A 303 -12.88 11.29 -7.75
C GLY A 303 -11.74 11.25 -6.75
N VAL A 304 -10.60 11.79 -7.15
CA VAL A 304 -9.39 11.92 -6.33
C VAL A 304 -8.85 13.33 -6.45
N LEU A 305 -8.48 13.96 -5.33
CA LEU A 305 -7.67 15.17 -5.30
C LEU A 305 -6.20 14.78 -5.13
N SER A 306 -5.31 15.36 -5.91
CA SER A 306 -3.88 15.03 -5.92
C SER A 306 -2.98 16.26 -5.97
N ALA A 307 -1.69 16.07 -5.71
CA ALA A 307 -0.69 17.13 -5.89
C ALA A 307 -0.66 17.71 -7.31
N LEU A 308 -1.04 16.94 -8.35
CA LEU A 308 -1.18 17.47 -9.71
C LEU A 308 -2.30 18.51 -9.79
N ASP A 309 -3.40 18.31 -9.08
CA ASP A 309 -4.49 19.29 -9.04
C ASP A 309 -4.01 20.59 -8.38
N PHE A 310 -3.18 20.49 -7.34
CA PHE A 310 -2.57 21.68 -6.72
C PHE A 310 -1.69 22.45 -7.72
N ILE A 311 -0.84 21.73 -8.45
CA ILE A 311 0.03 22.33 -9.48
C ILE A 311 -0.81 23.05 -10.54
N LEU A 312 -1.90 22.42 -11.00
CA LEU A 312 -2.76 23.02 -12.02
C LEU A 312 -3.51 24.25 -11.50
N ILE A 313 -3.99 24.22 -10.26
CA ILE A 313 -4.65 25.38 -9.64
C ILE A 313 -3.67 26.53 -9.49
N LEU A 314 -2.48 26.30 -8.95
CA LEU A 314 -1.46 27.35 -8.80
C LEU A 314 -1.00 27.94 -10.14
N ARG A 315 -0.91 27.12 -11.20
CA ARG A 315 -0.57 27.59 -12.55
C ARG A 315 -1.68 28.42 -13.18
N GLU A 316 -2.94 28.00 -13.02
CA GLU A 316 -4.09 28.76 -13.52
C GLU A 316 -4.13 30.14 -12.86
N LEU A 317 -4.00 30.18 -11.53
CA LEU A 317 -3.98 31.42 -10.75
C LEU A 317 -2.78 32.31 -11.11
N GLY A 318 -1.59 31.74 -11.30
CA GLY A 318 -0.39 32.51 -11.68
C GLY A 318 -0.47 33.15 -13.08
N ASN A 319 -1.15 32.51 -14.04
CA ASN A 319 -1.28 33.04 -15.40
C ASN A 319 -2.17 34.29 -15.49
N HIS A 320 -3.10 34.48 -14.55
CA HIS A 320 -4.01 35.63 -14.52
C HIS A 320 -3.36 36.89 -13.91
N GLY A 321 -2.09 36.83 -13.49
CA GLY A 321 -1.32 37.99 -13.05
C GLY A 321 -1.80 38.63 -11.74
N SER A 322 -2.81 38.05 -11.07
CA SER A 322 -3.22 38.43 -9.73
C SER A 322 -2.26 37.80 -8.72
N ASN A 323 -1.70 38.62 -7.83
CA ASN A 323 -1.18 38.12 -6.55
C ASN A 323 -2.27 37.22 -5.97
N LEU A 324 -1.94 35.97 -5.61
CA LEU A 324 -2.86 34.98 -5.05
C LEU A 324 -3.80 35.66 -4.06
N THR A 325 -5.03 35.96 -4.46
CA THR A 325 -6.02 36.39 -3.48
C THR A 325 -6.34 35.11 -2.74
N GLU A 326 -5.82 35.00 -1.52
CA GLU A 326 -6.14 33.94 -0.56
C GLU A 326 -7.65 33.63 -0.55
N GLU A 327 -8.46 34.66 -0.80
CA GLU A 327 -9.90 34.64 -1.01
C GLU A 327 -10.36 33.66 -2.10
N GLU A 328 -9.71 33.54 -3.26
CA GLU A 328 -10.14 32.61 -4.33
C GLU A 328 -9.95 31.14 -3.91
N LEU A 329 -8.85 30.83 -3.24
CA LEU A 329 -8.57 29.48 -2.70
C LEU A 329 -9.41 29.14 -1.47
N GLU A 330 -9.84 30.16 -0.71
CA GLU A 330 -10.74 30.03 0.43
C GLU A 330 -12.21 29.85 0.04
N THR A 331 -12.65 30.54 -1.01
CA THR A 331 -14.08 30.59 -1.39
C THR A 331 -14.50 29.42 -2.28
N HIS A 332 -13.59 28.85 -3.06
CA HIS A 332 -13.93 27.78 -3.99
C HIS A 332 -13.77 26.38 -3.37
N THR A 333 -14.81 25.57 -3.50
CA THR A 333 -14.82 24.16 -3.10
C THR A 333 -14.07 23.27 -4.09
N ILE A 334 -13.70 22.05 -3.67
CA ILE A 334 -13.10 21.07 -4.57
C ILE A 334 -14.04 20.74 -5.75
N SER A 335 -15.35 20.62 -5.50
CA SER A 335 -16.37 20.37 -6.52
C SER A 335 -16.38 21.46 -7.59
N ALA A 336 -16.42 22.73 -7.20
CA ALA A 336 -16.42 23.88 -8.12
C ALA A 336 -15.16 23.90 -9.00
N TRP A 337 -13.98 23.70 -8.41
CA TRP A 337 -12.71 23.66 -9.17
C TRP A 337 -12.64 22.49 -10.16
N LYS A 338 -13.12 21.31 -9.75
CA LYS A 338 -13.15 20.15 -10.65
C LYS A 338 -14.13 20.32 -11.80
N GLU A 339 -15.26 20.98 -11.56
CA GLU A 339 -16.23 21.30 -12.61
C GLU A 339 -15.64 22.31 -13.60
N GLY A 340 -15.03 23.40 -13.11
CA GLY A 340 -14.35 24.39 -13.95
C GLY A 340 -13.27 23.76 -14.86
N LYS A 341 -12.46 22.84 -14.32
CA LYS A 341 -11.46 22.07 -15.08
C LYS A 341 -12.08 21.22 -16.19
N LEU A 342 -13.29 20.68 -16.01
CA LEU A 342 -14.00 19.93 -17.05
C LEU A 342 -14.49 20.85 -18.17
N TYR A 343 -14.92 22.07 -17.84
CA TYR A 343 -15.31 23.06 -18.85
C TYR A 343 -14.12 23.52 -19.71
N LEU A 344 -12.96 23.83 -19.12
CA LEU A 344 -11.76 24.22 -19.89
C LEU A 344 -11.26 23.08 -20.79
N ASN A 345 -11.22 21.84 -20.29
CA ASN A 345 -10.81 20.69 -21.11
C ASN A 345 -11.76 20.41 -22.28
N ARG A 346 -13.05 20.76 -22.15
CA ARG A 346 -14.04 20.62 -23.23
C ARG A 346 -13.83 21.65 -24.34
N GLN A 347 -13.26 22.82 -24.04
CA GLN A 347 -12.96 23.85 -25.06
C GLN A 347 -11.67 23.56 -25.84
N ASN A 348 -10.65 22.97 -25.20
CA ASN A 348 -9.38 22.66 -25.88
C ASN A 348 -9.43 21.41 -26.77
N ASN A 349 -10.36 20.47 -26.53
CA ASN A 349 -10.55 19.29 -27.36
C ASN A 349 -11.85 19.42 -28.16
N GLY A 350 -11.77 19.95 -29.38
CA GLY A 350 -12.87 20.08 -30.35
C GLY A 350 -13.49 18.77 -30.86
N HIS A 351 -13.34 17.66 -30.13
CA HIS A 351 -14.05 16.41 -30.38
C HIS A 351 -14.85 16.04 -29.12
N GLY A 352 -16.16 16.27 -29.24
CA GLY A 352 -17.16 16.03 -28.22
C GLY A 352 -17.22 14.55 -27.82
N THR A 353 -16.57 14.24 -26.72
CA THR A 353 -17.01 13.16 -25.84
C THR A 353 -16.98 13.69 -24.41
N GLY A 354 -18.13 14.14 -23.93
CA GLY A 354 -18.37 14.45 -22.53
C GLY A 354 -18.33 13.18 -21.70
N PHE A 355 -17.15 12.59 -21.51
CA PHE A 355 -16.99 11.50 -20.58
C PHE A 355 -17.00 12.07 -19.17
N SER A 356 -18.09 11.82 -18.43
CA SER A 356 -18.02 11.70 -16.98
C SER A 356 -16.89 10.73 -16.68
N ARG A 357 -15.72 11.23 -16.26
CA ARG A 357 -14.62 10.36 -15.86
C ARG A 357 -15.06 9.70 -14.56
N HIS A 358 -15.73 8.55 -14.69
CA HIS A 358 -16.03 7.68 -13.57
C HIS A 358 -14.76 7.45 -12.76
N LEU A 359 -14.90 7.45 -11.44
CA LEU A 359 -13.79 7.16 -10.55
C LEU A 359 -13.20 5.80 -10.94
N ILE A 360 -11.91 5.81 -11.24
CA ILE A 360 -11.16 4.57 -11.46
C ILE A 360 -10.90 3.97 -10.09
N HIS A 361 -11.56 2.86 -9.77
CA HIS A 361 -11.38 2.12 -8.52
C HIS A 361 -11.12 0.63 -8.81
N ALA A 362 -10.74 -0.12 -7.78
CA ALA A 362 -10.61 -1.57 -7.80
C ALA A 362 -11.43 -2.19 -6.64
N GLY A 363 -11.90 -3.42 -6.82
CA GLY A 363 -12.44 -4.23 -5.73
C GLY A 363 -11.31 -4.91 -4.94
N PRO A 364 -11.54 -5.30 -3.67
CA PRO A 364 -10.55 -6.06 -2.89
C PRO A 364 -10.21 -7.41 -3.53
N TYR A 365 -11.12 -7.98 -4.31
CA TYR A 365 -10.95 -9.29 -4.97
C TYR A 365 -10.47 -9.19 -6.42
N ASP A 366 -10.26 -7.97 -6.94
CA ASP A 366 -9.63 -7.78 -8.25
C ASP A 366 -8.19 -8.32 -8.19
N ASN A 367 -7.75 -9.01 -9.23
CA ASN A 367 -6.38 -9.51 -9.29
C ASN A 367 -5.37 -8.35 -9.45
N LEU A 368 -4.15 -8.53 -8.94
CA LEU A 368 -3.11 -7.49 -8.96
C LEU A 368 -2.67 -7.11 -10.37
N LYS A 369 -2.78 -8.03 -11.33
CA LYS A 369 -2.47 -7.76 -12.75
C LYS A 369 -3.42 -6.71 -13.33
N ASP A 370 -4.72 -6.86 -13.11
CA ASP A 370 -5.75 -5.92 -13.58
C ASP A 370 -5.63 -4.57 -12.86
N VAL A 371 -5.31 -4.57 -11.56
CA VAL A 371 -5.04 -3.33 -10.82
C VAL A 371 -3.81 -2.61 -11.39
N ALA A 372 -2.71 -3.32 -11.62
CA ALA A 372 -1.50 -2.75 -12.22
C ALA A 372 -1.78 -2.22 -13.64
N MET A 373 -2.49 -2.97 -14.46
CA MET A 373 -2.85 -2.53 -15.81
C MET A 373 -3.79 -1.33 -15.80
N LYS A 374 -4.76 -1.28 -14.89
CA LYS A 374 -5.66 -0.14 -14.70
C LYS A 374 -4.87 1.11 -14.33
N ILE A 375 -3.85 1.00 -13.47
CA ILE A 375 -2.94 2.10 -13.13
C ILE A 375 -2.16 2.57 -14.37
N LEU A 376 -1.59 1.64 -15.13
CA LEU A 376 -0.78 1.95 -16.32
C LEU A 376 -1.60 2.57 -17.47
N GLN A 377 -2.73 1.95 -17.82
CA GLN A 377 -3.57 2.37 -18.95
C GLN A 377 -4.29 3.68 -18.71
N LYS A 378 -4.64 3.98 -17.45
CA LYS A 378 -5.31 5.22 -17.08
C LYS A 378 -4.34 6.32 -16.65
N GLU A 379 -3.02 6.03 -16.67
CA GLU A 379 -1.95 6.95 -16.30
C GLU A 379 -2.16 7.61 -14.92
N VAL A 380 -2.74 6.86 -13.99
CA VAL A 380 -2.94 7.32 -12.61
C VAL A 380 -1.76 6.88 -11.74
N SER A 381 -1.54 7.52 -10.60
CA SER A 381 -0.50 7.08 -9.65
C SER A 381 -0.94 5.88 -8.80
N THR A 382 -2.25 5.74 -8.61
CA THR A 382 -2.87 4.94 -7.56
C THR A 382 -4.35 4.74 -7.87
N VAL A 383 -4.94 3.66 -7.37
CA VAL A 383 -6.36 3.32 -7.53
C VAL A 383 -6.96 3.05 -6.14
N PRO A 384 -8.07 3.71 -5.75
CA PRO A 384 -8.79 3.37 -4.52
C PRO A 384 -9.35 1.94 -4.60
N VAL A 385 -9.11 1.17 -3.54
CA VAL A 385 -9.72 -0.14 -3.31
C VAL A 385 -11.01 0.10 -2.52
N ILE A 386 -12.14 -0.19 -3.15
CA ILE A 386 -13.47 0.07 -2.62
C ILE A 386 -14.23 -1.26 -2.57
N HIS A 387 -14.87 -1.52 -1.43
CA HIS A 387 -15.75 -2.66 -1.24
C HIS A 387 -17.19 -2.20 -1.05
N SER A 388 -18.09 -2.74 -1.85
CA SER A 388 -19.54 -2.56 -1.65
C SER A 388 -20.13 -3.91 -1.31
N SER A 389 -20.74 -4.02 -0.12
CA SER A 389 -21.36 -5.27 0.36
C SER A 389 -22.78 -5.47 -0.17
N SER A 390 -23.44 -4.41 -0.65
CA SER A 390 -24.77 -4.48 -1.26
C SER A 390 -24.67 -4.74 -2.76
N GLU A 391 -25.56 -5.58 -3.30
CA GLU A 391 -25.69 -5.81 -4.74
C GLU A 391 -25.95 -4.50 -5.52
N ASP A 392 -26.63 -3.53 -4.90
CA ASP A 392 -26.92 -2.22 -5.49
C ASP A 392 -25.74 -1.22 -5.44
N GLY A 393 -24.58 -1.62 -4.92
CA GLY A 393 -23.40 -0.75 -4.78
C GLY A 393 -23.52 0.38 -3.75
N SER A 394 -24.61 0.43 -2.98
CA SER A 394 -24.84 1.40 -1.90
C SER A 394 -23.78 1.34 -0.79
N TYR A 395 -23.41 2.50 -0.25
CA TYR A 395 -22.46 2.68 0.86
C TYR A 395 -21.08 2.04 0.65
N PRO A 396 -20.35 2.45 -0.41
CA PRO A 396 -19.02 1.92 -0.68
C PRO A 396 -18.05 2.19 0.49
N GLN A 397 -17.36 1.14 0.92
CA GLN A 397 -16.31 1.20 1.95
C GLN A 397 -14.95 1.39 1.28
N PHE A 398 -14.27 2.47 1.63
CA PHE A 398 -12.91 2.72 1.17
C PHE A 398 -11.90 2.00 2.05
N LEU A 399 -11.15 1.06 1.45
CA LEU A 399 -10.25 0.17 2.18
C LEU A 399 -8.78 0.59 2.08
N HIS A 400 -8.31 0.96 0.87
CA HIS A 400 -6.88 1.22 0.64
C HIS A 400 -6.61 2.02 -0.65
N LEU A 401 -5.40 2.61 -0.78
CA LEU A 401 -4.91 3.20 -2.03
C LEU A 401 -3.87 2.27 -2.67
N ALA A 402 -4.31 1.42 -3.61
CA ALA A 402 -3.42 0.55 -4.34
C ALA A 402 -2.46 1.36 -5.24
N SER A 403 -1.20 0.97 -5.28
CA SER A 403 -0.14 1.64 -6.04
C SER A 403 0.81 0.62 -6.64
N LEU A 404 1.53 0.99 -7.72
CA LEU A 404 2.55 0.13 -8.31
C LEU A 404 3.67 -0.20 -7.32
N SER A 405 4.05 0.72 -6.41
CA SER A 405 5.07 0.42 -5.39
C SER A 405 4.56 -0.61 -4.38
N GLY A 406 3.28 -0.55 -3.97
CA GLY A 406 2.66 -1.57 -3.12
C GLY A 406 2.63 -2.95 -3.78
N ILE A 407 2.26 -3.00 -5.07
CA ILE A 407 2.28 -4.25 -5.86
C ILE A 407 3.72 -4.76 -6.00
N LEU A 408 4.68 -3.88 -6.29
CA LEU A 408 6.10 -4.22 -6.42
C LEU A 408 6.67 -4.76 -5.11
N LYS A 409 6.27 -4.18 -3.97
CA LYS A 409 6.60 -4.67 -2.64
C LYS A 409 6.06 -6.08 -2.40
N CYS A 410 4.85 -6.39 -2.89
CA CYS A 410 4.30 -7.73 -2.83
C CYS A 410 5.14 -8.73 -3.65
N ILE A 411 5.51 -8.36 -4.89
CA ILE A 411 6.42 -9.15 -5.74
C ILE A 411 7.75 -9.40 -5.03
N CYS A 412 8.39 -8.36 -4.50
CA CYS A 412 9.67 -8.48 -3.79
C CYS A 412 9.55 -9.38 -2.55
N ARG A 413 8.44 -9.28 -1.80
CA ARG A 413 8.17 -10.14 -0.64
C ARG A 413 8.02 -11.61 -1.05
N TYR A 414 7.27 -11.87 -2.12
CA TYR A 414 6.99 -13.24 -2.58
C TYR A 414 8.24 -13.93 -3.15
N PHE A 415 9.01 -13.22 -3.97
CA PHE A 415 10.19 -13.80 -4.65
C PHE A 415 11.51 -13.63 -3.88
N ARG A 416 11.48 -13.10 -2.65
CA ARG A 416 12.68 -12.83 -1.83
C ARG A 416 13.63 -14.02 -1.70
N HIS A 417 13.07 -15.22 -1.55
CA HIS A 417 13.83 -16.46 -1.37
C HIS A 417 13.93 -17.31 -2.65
N CYS A 418 13.39 -16.78 -3.76
CA CYS A 418 13.27 -17.46 -5.03
C CYS A 418 14.04 -16.72 -6.14
N SER A 419 15.11 -15.97 -5.82
CA SER A 419 15.86 -15.21 -6.82
C SER A 419 16.42 -16.08 -7.95
N ASN A 420 16.69 -17.37 -7.68
CA ASN A 420 17.11 -18.35 -8.68
C ASN A 420 15.96 -18.77 -9.63
N SER A 421 14.70 -18.57 -9.24
CA SER A 421 13.53 -18.86 -10.08
C SER A 421 13.20 -17.70 -11.03
N LEU A 422 13.81 -16.52 -10.83
CA LEU A 422 13.66 -15.36 -11.71
C LEU A 422 15.05 -14.81 -12.09
N PRO A 423 15.77 -15.46 -13.03
CA PRO A 423 17.10 -15.02 -13.45
C PRO A 423 17.16 -13.55 -13.87
N VAL A 424 16.07 -13.01 -14.42
CA VAL A 424 15.96 -11.58 -14.81
C VAL A 424 16.25 -10.63 -13.65
N LEU A 425 15.99 -11.01 -12.40
CA LEU A 425 16.20 -10.17 -11.23
C LEU A 425 17.68 -9.93 -10.93
N GLN A 426 18.57 -10.81 -11.41
CA GLN A 426 20.01 -10.70 -11.21
C GLN A 426 20.69 -9.86 -12.31
N LEU A 427 19.98 -9.59 -13.42
CA LEU A 427 20.55 -8.79 -14.51
C LEU A 427 20.81 -7.35 -14.07
N PRO A 428 21.93 -6.76 -14.51
CA PRO A 428 22.17 -5.34 -14.30
C PRO A 428 21.10 -4.53 -15.04
N ILE A 429 20.64 -3.43 -14.44
CA ILE A 429 19.55 -2.61 -14.99
C ILE A 429 19.87 -2.09 -16.39
N CYS A 430 21.15 -1.86 -16.71
CA CYS A 430 21.56 -1.42 -18.04
C CYS A 430 21.46 -2.49 -19.14
N ALA A 431 21.34 -3.77 -18.79
CA ALA A 431 21.11 -4.86 -19.75
C ALA A 431 19.62 -5.03 -20.11
N ILE A 432 18.73 -4.33 -19.40
CA ILE A 432 17.29 -4.46 -19.57
C ILE A 432 16.77 -3.24 -20.34
N PRO A 433 15.88 -3.39 -21.33
CA PRO A 433 15.33 -2.28 -22.12
C PRO A 433 14.25 -1.51 -21.32
N VAL A 434 14.62 -0.99 -20.16
CA VAL A 434 13.73 -0.31 -19.21
C VAL A 434 14.27 1.07 -18.86
N GLY A 435 13.35 2.01 -18.62
CA GLY A 435 13.66 3.38 -18.23
C GLY A 435 14.08 4.28 -19.40
N THR A 436 14.34 5.54 -19.06
CA THR A 436 14.79 6.57 -20.00
C THR A 436 16.25 6.90 -19.72
N TRP A 437 17.09 6.78 -20.73
CA TRP A 437 18.54 6.96 -20.62
C TRP A 437 19.00 8.22 -21.33
N VAL A 438 20.06 8.86 -20.82
CA VAL A 438 20.73 9.95 -21.51
C VAL A 438 21.23 9.44 -22.87
N PRO A 439 20.96 10.15 -23.98
CA PRO A 439 21.39 9.73 -25.30
C PRO A 439 22.92 9.54 -25.37
N LYS A 440 23.37 8.45 -26.00
CA LYS A 440 24.80 8.27 -26.28
C LYS A 440 25.23 9.24 -27.38
N ILE A 441 26.49 9.68 -27.33
CA ILE A 441 27.09 10.53 -28.37
C ILE A 441 26.91 9.84 -29.74
N GLY A 442 26.12 10.45 -30.63
CA GLY A 442 25.78 9.93 -31.96
C GLY A 442 24.34 9.40 -32.13
N GLU A 443 23.55 9.24 -31.07
CA GLU A 443 22.12 8.87 -31.17
C GLU A 443 21.24 10.12 -31.35
N SER A 444 20.84 10.42 -32.59
CA SER A 444 20.22 11.71 -32.93
C SER A 444 18.70 11.83 -32.70
N ASN A 445 18.02 10.84 -32.11
CA ASN A 445 16.53 10.80 -32.10
C ASN A 445 15.88 10.52 -30.74
N ARG A 446 16.57 10.69 -29.60
CA ARG A 446 15.96 10.53 -28.27
C ARG A 446 15.70 11.88 -27.62
N ARG A 447 14.49 12.07 -27.07
CA ARG A 447 14.16 13.24 -26.26
C ARG A 447 15.14 13.31 -25.08
N PRO A 448 15.73 14.48 -24.79
CA PRO A 448 16.66 14.62 -23.69
C PRO A 448 15.97 14.30 -22.36
N LEU A 449 16.72 13.70 -21.43
CA LEU A 449 16.24 13.47 -20.08
C LEU A 449 16.02 14.82 -19.40
N ALA A 450 14.80 15.06 -18.92
CA ALA A 450 14.46 16.30 -18.24
C ALA A 450 15.23 16.42 -16.91
N MET A 451 15.91 17.55 -16.70
CA MET A 451 16.69 17.85 -15.49
C MET A 451 16.46 19.30 -15.07
N LEU A 452 16.64 19.60 -13.80
CA LEU A 452 16.53 20.96 -13.24
C LEU A 452 17.85 21.41 -12.61
N ARG A 453 18.13 22.71 -12.68
CA ARG A 453 19.14 23.35 -11.84
C ARG A 453 18.51 23.80 -10.51
N PRO A 454 19.27 23.86 -9.40
CA PRO A 454 18.74 24.33 -8.11
C PRO A 454 18.18 25.76 -8.14
N THR A 455 18.72 26.58 -9.04
CA THR A 455 18.36 27.98 -9.29
C THR A 455 17.15 28.15 -10.20
N ALA A 456 16.66 27.08 -10.84
CA ALA A 456 15.48 27.14 -11.67
C ALA A 456 14.27 27.62 -10.86
N SER A 457 13.38 28.39 -11.49
CA SER A 457 12.14 28.83 -10.85
C SER A 457 11.20 27.66 -10.61
N LEU A 458 10.40 27.76 -9.56
CA LEU A 458 9.39 26.78 -9.22
C LEU A 458 8.35 26.69 -10.34
N ALA A 459 7.93 27.82 -10.92
CA ALA A 459 7.07 27.86 -12.09
C ALA A 459 7.61 27.00 -13.25
N SER A 460 8.90 27.14 -13.58
CA SER A 460 9.56 26.35 -14.62
C SER A 460 9.56 24.85 -14.29
N ALA A 461 9.86 24.49 -13.05
CA ALA A 461 9.83 23.10 -12.60
C ALA A 461 8.42 22.48 -12.68
N LEU A 462 7.39 23.23 -12.26
CA LEU A 462 5.99 22.81 -12.34
C LEU A 462 5.52 22.65 -13.79
N ASN A 463 5.91 23.57 -14.68
CA ASN A 463 5.66 23.47 -16.12
C ASN A 463 6.31 22.20 -16.69
N LEU A 464 7.58 21.92 -16.36
CA LEU A 464 8.30 20.74 -16.82
C LEU A 464 7.63 19.44 -16.36
N LEU A 465 7.17 19.36 -15.10
CA LEU A 465 6.45 18.19 -14.56
C LEU A 465 5.16 17.87 -15.33
N VAL A 466 4.44 18.91 -15.77
CA VAL A 466 3.19 18.77 -16.53
C VAL A 466 3.49 18.42 -18.00
N GLN A 467 4.39 19.16 -18.64
CA GLN A 467 4.74 18.98 -20.07
C GLN A 467 5.39 17.62 -20.34
N ALA A 468 6.35 17.21 -19.50
CA ALA A 468 6.99 15.90 -19.63
C ALA A 468 6.11 14.76 -19.08
N GLN A 469 4.94 15.07 -18.49
CA GLN A 469 4.04 14.12 -17.84
C GLN A 469 4.72 13.24 -16.77
N VAL A 470 5.79 13.74 -16.16
CA VAL A 470 6.53 13.04 -15.10
C VAL A 470 6.13 13.52 -13.71
N SER A 471 6.15 12.60 -12.74
CA SER A 471 5.86 12.88 -11.32
C SER A 471 7.06 13.39 -10.51
N SER A 472 8.25 13.42 -11.09
CA SER A 472 9.47 13.91 -10.46
C SER A 472 10.57 14.17 -11.49
N ILE A 473 11.47 15.10 -11.20
CA ILE A 473 12.59 15.51 -12.06
C ILE A 473 13.88 15.60 -11.22
N PRO A 474 15.01 15.02 -11.67
CA PRO A 474 16.29 15.15 -10.98
C PRO A 474 16.80 16.60 -11.01
N ILE A 475 17.40 17.03 -9.91
CA ILE A 475 18.08 18.30 -9.76
C ILE A 475 19.58 18.03 -9.81
N VAL A 476 20.30 18.73 -10.68
CA VAL A 476 21.72 18.51 -10.97
C VAL A 476 22.55 19.78 -10.87
N ASP A 477 23.84 19.65 -10.58
CA ASP A 477 24.82 20.74 -10.68
C ASP A 477 25.23 21.00 -12.14
N GLU A 478 26.18 21.90 -12.38
CA GLU A 478 26.67 22.24 -13.71
C GLU A 478 27.38 21.10 -14.46
N ASN A 479 27.81 20.06 -13.75
CA ASN A 479 28.46 18.87 -14.31
C ASN A 479 27.47 17.71 -14.50
N ASP A 480 26.16 17.99 -14.42
CA ASP A 480 25.06 17.02 -14.42
C ASP A 480 25.14 15.96 -13.31
N SER A 481 25.85 16.27 -12.22
CA SER A 481 25.91 15.44 -11.02
C SER A 481 24.65 15.64 -10.18
N LEU A 482 24.06 14.53 -9.74
CA LEU A 482 22.80 14.51 -9.00
C LEU A 482 22.93 15.15 -7.62
N LEU A 483 22.14 16.21 -7.40
CA LEU A 483 22.04 16.92 -6.12
C LEU A 483 20.81 16.50 -5.32
N ASP A 484 19.64 16.47 -5.95
CA ASP A 484 18.36 16.15 -5.32
C ASP A 484 17.31 15.76 -6.37
N ILE A 485 16.04 15.61 -5.97
CA ILE A 485 14.91 15.35 -6.86
C ILE A 485 13.70 16.19 -6.45
N TYR A 486 13.07 16.87 -7.41
CA TYR A 486 11.82 17.58 -7.19
C TYR A 486 10.64 16.70 -7.61
N CYS A 487 9.76 16.36 -6.67
CA CYS A 487 8.56 15.55 -6.88
C CYS A 487 7.30 16.42 -6.93
N ARG A 488 6.27 15.99 -7.68
CA ARG A 488 4.95 16.67 -7.65
C ARG A 488 4.41 16.82 -6.23
N SER A 489 4.64 15.83 -5.37
CA SER A 489 4.22 15.86 -3.97
C SER A 489 4.85 16.98 -3.15
N ASP A 490 5.99 17.54 -3.56
CA ASP A 490 6.68 18.58 -2.80
C ASP A 490 5.93 19.90 -2.80
N ILE A 491 5.03 20.10 -3.76
CA ILE A 491 4.17 21.29 -3.82
C ILE A 491 3.25 21.41 -2.60
N THR A 492 2.91 20.30 -1.92
CA THR A 492 2.06 20.35 -0.72
C THR A 492 2.77 21.03 0.44
N ALA A 493 4.10 21.11 0.45
CA ALA A 493 4.85 21.86 1.46
C ALA A 493 4.53 23.36 1.43
N LEU A 494 4.09 23.91 0.29
CA LEU A 494 3.64 25.31 0.22
C LEU A 494 2.37 25.56 1.04
N ALA A 495 1.58 24.52 1.35
CA ALA A 495 0.42 24.63 2.22
C ALA A 495 0.82 24.94 3.68
N LYS A 496 2.05 24.59 4.08
CA LYS A 496 2.58 24.90 5.40
C LYS A 496 2.62 26.41 5.59
N ASP A 497 2.09 26.89 6.72
CA ASP A 497 2.09 28.30 7.11
C ASP A 497 1.50 29.25 6.05
N ARG A 498 0.63 28.72 5.17
CA ARG A 498 0.08 29.44 4.01
C ARG A 498 1.15 30.02 3.09
N ALA A 499 2.32 29.38 3.01
CA ALA A 499 3.44 29.91 2.23
C ALA A 499 3.05 30.22 0.77
N TYR A 500 2.15 29.44 0.16
CA TYR A 500 1.65 29.74 -1.18
C TYR A 500 1.13 31.18 -1.31
N SER A 501 0.39 31.76 -0.35
CA SER A 501 -0.24 33.09 -0.51
C SER A 501 0.75 34.26 -0.60
N HIS A 502 2.00 34.04 -0.22
CA HIS A 502 3.04 35.07 -0.20
C HIS A 502 4.19 34.78 -1.16
N ILE A 503 4.08 33.73 -1.98
CA ILE A 503 5.15 33.28 -2.87
C ILE A 503 4.80 33.61 -4.33
N ASN A 504 5.71 34.35 -4.98
CA ASN A 504 5.77 34.41 -6.43
C ASN A 504 6.47 33.14 -6.97
N LEU A 505 5.76 32.35 -7.77
CA LEU A 505 6.27 31.08 -8.32
C LEU A 505 7.47 31.28 -9.27
N ASP A 506 7.59 32.45 -9.91
CA ASP A 506 8.70 32.77 -10.81
C ASP A 506 9.98 33.16 -10.05
N GLU A 507 9.83 33.76 -8.88
CA GLU A 507 10.97 34.15 -8.03
C GLU A 507 11.43 33.02 -7.09
N MET A 508 10.50 32.16 -6.68
CA MET A 508 10.81 31.02 -5.82
C MET A 508 11.67 30.01 -6.56
N THR A 509 12.85 29.71 -6.02
CA THR A 509 13.71 28.67 -6.59
C THR A 509 13.31 27.28 -6.12
N VAL A 510 13.57 26.26 -6.93
CA VAL A 510 13.35 24.86 -6.56
C VAL A 510 14.09 24.50 -5.27
N HIS A 511 15.32 25.02 -5.09
CA HIS A 511 16.08 24.81 -3.86
C HIS A 511 15.36 25.34 -2.61
N ARG A 512 14.82 26.56 -2.65
CA ARG A 512 14.03 27.10 -1.53
C ARG A 512 12.74 26.33 -1.30
N ALA A 513 12.06 25.90 -2.38
CA ALA A 513 10.82 25.13 -2.26
C ALA A 513 11.05 23.81 -1.50
N LEU A 514 12.17 23.13 -1.77
CA LEU A 514 12.54 21.91 -1.06
C LEU A 514 12.87 22.14 0.42
N GLN A 515 13.40 23.31 0.79
CA GLN A 515 13.70 23.64 2.19
C GLN A 515 12.42 23.74 3.03
N LEU A 516 11.31 24.23 2.47
CA LEU A 516 10.02 24.32 3.19
C LEU A 516 9.49 22.95 3.64
N GLY A 517 9.76 21.89 2.86
CA GLY A 517 9.33 20.52 3.15
C GLY A 517 10.25 19.75 4.09
N GLN A 518 11.47 20.23 4.34
CA GLN A 518 12.48 19.52 5.17
C GLN A 518 12.16 19.59 6.67
N ASP A 519 11.34 20.54 7.11
CA ASP A 519 10.98 20.70 8.52
C ASP A 519 9.84 19.78 8.99
N ALA A 520 9.09 19.15 8.07
CA ALA A 520 7.79 18.55 8.37
C ALA A 520 7.86 17.09 8.86
N PHE A 521 8.96 16.37 8.64
CA PHE A 521 9.09 14.96 9.04
C PHE A 521 10.52 14.67 9.49
N SER A 522 10.68 14.47 10.81
CA SER A 522 11.83 13.84 11.47
C SER A 522 13.24 14.34 11.12
N PRO A 523 14.00 14.96 12.05
CA PRO A 523 15.43 15.22 11.87
C PRO A 523 16.30 13.94 11.72
N TYR A 524 15.70 12.73 11.77
CA TYR A 524 16.37 11.46 11.53
C TYR A 524 16.26 10.94 10.09
N GLU A 525 15.45 11.56 9.21
CA GLU A 525 15.40 11.19 7.79
C GLU A 525 16.43 12.02 7.01
N LEU A 526 17.66 11.48 6.89
CA LEU A 526 18.71 12.09 6.07
C LEU A 526 18.18 12.38 4.64
N ARG A 527 18.60 13.50 4.04
CA ARG A 527 18.36 13.86 2.62
C ARG A 527 18.58 12.68 1.63
N SER A 528 19.42 11.72 2.03
CA SER A 528 19.70 10.45 1.35
C SER A 528 18.50 9.51 1.17
N GLN A 529 17.36 9.72 1.84
CA GLN A 529 16.17 8.86 1.72
C GLN A 529 15.20 9.30 0.62
N ARG A 530 15.18 10.60 0.27
CA ARG A 530 14.29 11.15 -0.76
C ARG A 530 14.80 10.91 -2.18
N CYS A 531 16.11 11.05 -2.37
CA CYS A 531 16.75 10.82 -3.66
C CYS A 531 17.28 9.38 -3.74
N GLN A 532 16.44 8.47 -4.24
CA GLN A 532 16.86 7.09 -4.47
C GLN A 532 17.70 7.00 -5.75
N MET A 533 18.87 6.39 -5.64
CA MET A 533 19.80 6.20 -6.75
C MET A 533 20.33 4.77 -6.83
N CYS A 534 20.66 4.37 -8.06
CA CYS A 534 21.32 3.11 -8.40
C CYS A 534 22.40 3.32 -9.45
N LEU A 535 23.32 2.36 -9.55
CA LEU A 535 24.32 2.31 -10.61
C LEU A 535 23.78 1.52 -11.82
N ARG A 536 24.37 1.71 -12.99
CA ARG A 536 24.06 0.93 -14.20
C ARG A 536 24.25 -0.58 -14.00
N SER A 537 25.22 -0.96 -13.18
CA SER A 537 25.58 -2.33 -12.85
C SER A 537 24.72 -2.93 -11.73
N ASP A 538 23.88 -2.14 -11.06
CA ASP A 538 23.00 -2.66 -10.01
C ASP A 538 21.95 -3.60 -10.61
N SER A 539 21.64 -4.68 -9.88
CA SER A 539 20.67 -5.68 -10.34
C SER A 539 19.24 -5.13 -10.36
N LEU A 540 18.40 -5.69 -11.23
CA LEU A 540 16.97 -5.38 -11.27
C LEU A 540 16.30 -5.60 -9.90
N HIS A 541 16.70 -6.63 -9.15
CA HIS A 541 16.21 -6.87 -7.79
C HIS A 541 16.43 -5.65 -6.89
N LYS A 542 17.65 -5.10 -6.87
CA LYS A 542 17.99 -3.93 -6.06
C LYS A 542 17.18 -2.70 -6.52
N VAL A 543 17.02 -2.51 -7.83
CA VAL A 543 16.17 -1.44 -8.39
C VAL A 543 14.72 -1.58 -7.92
N MET A 544 14.17 -2.80 -7.95
CA MET A 544 12.80 -3.08 -7.50
C MET A 544 12.63 -2.83 -6.00
N GLU A 545 13.56 -3.27 -5.16
CA GLU A 545 13.51 -3.01 -3.71
C GLU A 545 13.49 -1.51 -3.41
N ARG A 546 14.29 -0.71 -4.13
CA ARG A 546 14.32 0.76 -3.95
C ARG A 546 13.03 1.43 -4.43
N LEU A 547 12.47 0.98 -5.56
CA LEU A 547 11.19 1.48 -6.08
C LEU A 547 9.98 1.02 -5.25
N ALA A 548 10.08 -0.09 -4.53
CA ALA A 548 9.03 -0.59 -3.63
C ALA A 548 8.88 0.24 -2.35
N ASN A 549 9.85 1.10 -2.04
CA ASN A 549 9.75 2.02 -0.91
C ASN A 549 8.58 3.00 -1.08
N PRO A 550 7.73 3.19 -0.06
CA PRO A 550 6.62 4.15 -0.12
C PRO A 550 7.10 5.55 -0.53
N GLY A 551 6.33 6.22 -1.38
CA GLY A 551 6.66 7.57 -1.88
C GLY A 551 7.67 7.62 -3.03
N VAL A 552 8.47 6.57 -3.23
CA VAL A 552 9.42 6.49 -4.35
C VAL A 552 8.68 6.10 -5.62
N ARG A 553 8.73 6.97 -6.64
CA ARG A 553 8.07 6.74 -7.94
C ARG A 553 9.05 6.56 -9.10
N ARG A 554 10.26 7.08 -8.93
CA ARG A 554 11.36 7.01 -9.88
C ARG A 554 12.67 6.81 -9.13
N LEU A 555 13.58 6.12 -9.78
CA LEU A 555 14.93 5.85 -9.33
C LEU A 555 15.89 6.46 -10.34
N VAL A 556 16.84 7.27 -9.88
CA VAL A 556 17.82 7.91 -10.75
C VAL A 556 19.03 6.99 -10.91
N ILE A 557 19.43 6.72 -12.15
CA ILE A 557 20.64 5.95 -12.44
C ILE A 557 21.79 6.92 -12.62
N VAL A 558 22.87 6.70 -11.87
CA VAL A 558 24.04 7.59 -11.84
C VAL A 558 25.34 6.84 -12.10
N GLU A 559 26.32 7.57 -12.63
CA GLU A 559 27.68 7.07 -12.77
C GLU A 559 28.35 6.95 -11.39
N ALA A 560 29.11 5.87 -11.18
CA ALA A 560 29.88 5.67 -9.96
C ALA A 560 30.95 6.76 -9.79
N GLY A 561 31.07 7.30 -8.58
CA GLY A 561 32.04 8.36 -8.26
C GLY A 561 31.51 9.76 -8.59
N SER A 562 31.28 10.07 -9.87
CA SER A 562 30.87 11.43 -10.29
C SER A 562 29.42 11.78 -9.91
N LYS A 563 28.57 10.77 -9.71
CA LYS A 563 27.10 10.91 -9.56
C LYS A 563 26.42 11.59 -10.75
N ARG A 564 27.07 11.66 -11.91
CA ARG A 564 26.47 12.17 -13.13
C ARG A 564 25.22 11.36 -13.46
N VAL A 565 24.11 12.03 -13.76
CA VAL A 565 22.85 11.38 -14.11
C VAL A 565 22.98 10.72 -15.49
N GLU A 566 22.68 9.42 -15.56
CA GLU A 566 22.76 8.62 -16.78
C GLU A 566 21.40 8.11 -17.25
N GLY A 567 20.42 8.03 -16.34
CA GLY A 567 19.09 7.59 -16.68
C GLY A 567 18.10 7.70 -15.51
N ILE A 568 16.85 7.37 -15.80
CA ILE A 568 15.78 7.31 -14.80
C ILE A 568 14.89 6.09 -15.08
N VAL A 569 14.57 5.34 -14.03
CA VAL A 569 13.68 4.18 -14.10
C VAL A 569 12.48 4.46 -13.23
N SER A 570 11.27 4.39 -13.80
CA SER A 570 10.02 4.56 -13.05
C SER A 570 9.36 3.24 -12.71
N LEU A 571 8.45 3.26 -11.73
CA LEU A 571 7.56 2.14 -11.45
C LEU A 571 6.82 1.68 -12.72
N SER A 572 6.35 2.63 -13.54
CA SER A 572 5.64 2.31 -14.77
C SER A 572 6.50 1.57 -15.78
N ASP A 573 7.80 1.89 -15.88
CA ASP A 573 8.71 1.21 -16.82
C ASP A 573 8.90 -0.25 -16.43
N ILE A 574 9.06 -0.52 -15.13
CA ILE A 574 9.20 -1.88 -14.59
C ILE A 574 7.94 -2.73 -14.85
N PHE A 575 6.75 -2.18 -14.59
CA PHE A 575 5.52 -2.92 -14.84
C PHE A 575 5.21 -3.08 -16.33
N LYS A 576 5.56 -2.10 -17.18
CA LYS A 576 5.47 -2.27 -18.64
C LYS A 576 6.40 -3.37 -19.14
N PHE A 577 7.58 -3.51 -18.55
CA PHE A 577 8.49 -4.61 -18.85
C PHE A 577 7.92 -5.98 -18.42
N PHE A 578 7.37 -6.09 -17.21
CA PHE A 578 6.81 -7.37 -16.73
C PHE A 578 5.48 -7.77 -17.38
N LEU A 579 4.66 -6.80 -17.81
CA LEU A 579 3.30 -7.04 -18.31
C LEU A 579 3.14 -6.83 -19.83
N GLY A 580 4.13 -6.25 -20.49
CA GLY A 580 4.11 -5.91 -21.92
C GLY A 580 4.92 -6.85 -22.83
N GLY A 581 5.37 -7.99 -22.29
CA GLY A 581 6.03 -9.06 -23.06
C GLY A 581 5.08 -10.13 -23.57
#